data_AF-A0A8T5R344-F1
#
_entry.id   AF-A0A8T5R344-F1
#
_cell.length_a   1.000
_cell.length_b   1.000
_cell.length_c   1.000
_cell.angle_alpha   90.00
_cell.angle_beta   90.00
_cell.angle_gamma   90.00
#
_symmetry.space_group_name_H-M   'P 1'
#
loop_
_entity.id
_entity.type
_entity.pdbx_description
1 polymer ?
#
loop_
_entity_poly.entity_id
_entity_poly.type
_entity_poly.pdbx_seq_one_letter_code
_entity_poly.pdbx_strand_id
1 'polypeptide(L)'
;MSPTDEENKLMNSVIQGDKDEVDNARMMEESINNNLGSFVPDVLMQQMVKNYKQVRQLYGDTIMRLLSSYNPDYIEKNIKIPEFQRELQKSIKNKIQELKQKNILNEDGSMSKLGEKLSSLIMCIDELDDLKSKGYFGERVNKKKNPYGMKDDVRNYKKGDKYSDIALKKSITLAIKRGHKTLHKSDLKTFERLSKGSINIIYGLDASGSMKGNKIKAAKKAGVALAYKAISEKNKVGLLVFETEIKESIPPTEDFPKLLEKISLVRATKQTDFIQMIKKSIELFPKDSNV
;
A
#
# COMPACT_ATOMS: atom_id res chain seq x y z
N MET A 1 27.14 -12.11 1.91
CA MET A 1 26.35 -10.87 2.11
C MET A 1 24.97 -11.32 2.51
N SER A 2 24.52 -10.95 3.70
CA SER A 2 23.19 -11.33 4.20
C SER A 2 22.11 -10.54 3.46
N PRO A 3 20.91 -11.12 3.24
CA PRO A 3 19.77 -10.43 2.62
C PRO A 3 19.42 -9.09 3.30
N THR A 4 19.75 -8.95 4.58
CA THR A 4 19.57 -7.75 5.41
C THR A 4 20.44 -6.55 4.99
N ASP A 5 21.54 -6.75 4.27
CA ASP A 5 22.45 -5.66 3.89
C ASP A 5 22.02 -4.95 2.59
N GLU A 6 21.27 -5.65 1.72
CA GLU A 6 20.71 -5.07 0.49
C GLU A 6 19.40 -4.32 0.75
N GLU A 7 18.53 -4.84 1.64
CA GLU A 7 17.33 -4.12 2.11
C GLU A 7 17.67 -2.76 2.72
N ASN A 8 18.75 -2.68 3.50
CA ASN A 8 19.22 -1.43 4.10
C ASN A 8 19.79 -0.43 3.08
N LYS A 9 20.32 -0.89 1.94
CA LYS A 9 20.91 0.00 0.92
C LYS A 9 19.87 0.70 0.05
N LEU A 10 18.72 0.08 -0.19
CA LEU A 10 17.66 0.66 -1.02
C LEU A 10 16.83 1.69 -0.25
N MET A 11 16.52 1.44 1.02
CA MET A 11 15.90 2.43 1.93
C MET A 11 16.67 3.76 1.97
N ASN A 12 18.00 3.71 1.93
CA ASN A 12 18.87 4.88 1.98
C ASN A 12 18.88 5.71 0.69
N SER A 13 18.32 5.21 -0.42
CA SER A 13 18.44 5.88 -1.73
C SER A 13 17.25 6.79 -2.06
N VAL A 14 16.08 6.57 -1.45
CA VAL A 14 14.85 7.34 -1.72
C VAL A 14 14.45 8.21 -0.53
N ILE A 15 14.85 7.85 0.69
CA ILE A 15 14.72 8.70 1.88
C ILE A 15 16.12 9.20 2.26
N GLN A 16 16.53 10.36 1.72
CA GLN A 16 17.55 11.20 2.38
C GLN A 16 16.98 11.86 3.65
N GLY A 17 16.15 11.15 4.39
CA GLY A 17 15.62 11.55 5.69
C GLY A 17 16.53 11.02 6.78
N ASP A 18 16.61 11.77 7.88
CA ASP A 18 17.34 11.34 9.07
C ASP A 18 16.83 9.96 9.52
N LYS A 19 17.74 9.04 9.88
CA LYS A 19 17.40 7.66 10.28
C LYS A 19 16.33 7.66 11.39
N ASP A 20 16.40 8.66 12.25
CA ASP A 20 15.46 8.89 13.34
C ASP A 20 14.03 9.17 12.86
N GLU A 21 13.85 9.88 11.73
CA GLU A 21 12.52 10.15 11.18
C GLU A 21 11.87 8.88 10.62
N VAL A 22 12.65 8.04 9.97
CA VAL A 22 12.20 6.73 9.45
C VAL A 22 11.76 5.83 10.60
N ASP A 23 12.58 5.75 11.65
CA ASP A 23 12.26 4.95 12.84
C ASP A 23 11.00 5.48 13.55
N ASN A 24 10.86 6.79 13.70
CA ASN A 24 9.64 7.39 14.26
C ASN A 24 8.40 7.08 13.41
N ALA A 25 8.50 7.15 12.08
CA ALA A 25 7.39 6.81 11.18
C ALA A 25 7.00 5.33 11.29
N ARG A 26 7.99 4.42 11.37
CA ARG A 26 7.76 2.99 11.59
C ARG A 26 7.08 2.69 12.91
N MET A 27 7.46 3.40 13.97
CA MET A 27 6.77 3.31 15.25
C MET A 27 5.29 3.69 15.13
N MET A 28 4.97 4.77 14.41
CA MET A 28 3.58 5.20 14.20
C MET A 28 2.79 4.17 13.39
N GLU A 29 3.37 3.60 12.33
CA GLU A 29 2.74 2.53 11.54
C GLU A 29 2.39 1.30 12.40
N GLU A 30 3.35 0.82 13.20
CA GLU A 30 3.13 -0.28 14.13
C GLU A 30 2.07 0.06 15.19
N SER A 31 2.01 1.31 15.62
CA SER A 31 1.01 1.77 16.59
C SER A 31 -0.40 1.69 16.03
N ILE A 32 -0.60 2.08 14.77
CA ILE A 32 -1.90 1.97 14.09
C ILE A 32 -2.28 0.49 13.93
N ASN A 33 -1.36 -0.35 13.46
CA ASN A 33 -1.62 -1.77 13.20
C ASN A 33 -1.93 -2.56 14.48
N ASN A 34 -1.38 -2.14 15.62
CA ASN A 34 -1.64 -2.72 16.94
C ASN A 34 -2.70 -1.98 17.75
N ASN A 35 -3.43 -1.04 17.14
CA ASN A 35 -4.48 -0.22 17.78
C ASN A 35 -4.02 0.49 19.06
N LEU A 36 -2.78 0.96 19.11
CA LEU A 36 -2.30 1.80 20.21
C LEU A 36 -2.84 3.22 20.00
N GLY A 37 -3.60 3.71 20.98
CA GLY A 37 -4.24 5.02 20.91
C GLY A 37 -3.37 6.17 21.40
N SER A 38 -2.57 5.94 22.45
CA SER A 38 -1.71 6.95 23.05
C SER A 38 -0.54 6.33 23.80
N PHE A 39 0.53 7.12 23.95
CA PHE A 39 1.72 6.76 24.71
C PHE A 39 1.77 7.54 26.02
N VAL A 40 1.37 6.88 27.11
CA VAL A 40 1.44 7.44 28.47
C VAL A 40 2.55 6.74 29.24
N PRO A 41 3.71 7.40 29.47
CA PRO A 41 4.92 6.74 29.99
C PRO A 41 4.68 5.99 31.31
N ASP A 42 3.97 6.60 32.25
CA ASP A 42 3.79 6.03 33.58
C ASP A 42 2.86 4.80 33.56
N VAL A 43 1.80 4.84 32.74
CA VAL A 43 0.90 3.69 32.54
C VAL A 43 1.64 2.56 31.84
N LEU A 44 2.41 2.87 30.79
CA LEU A 44 3.22 1.89 30.08
C LEU A 44 4.21 1.22 31.04
N MET A 45 4.95 2.02 31.83
CA MET A 45 5.93 1.50 32.78
C MET A 45 5.26 0.58 33.83
N GLN A 46 4.12 0.99 34.39
CA GLN A 46 3.36 0.18 35.33
C GLN A 46 2.94 -1.17 34.72
N GLN A 47 2.47 -1.16 33.47
CA GLN A 47 2.08 -2.37 32.76
C GLN A 47 3.28 -3.28 32.46
N MET A 48 4.44 -2.70 32.11
CA MET A 48 5.66 -3.45 31.84
C MET A 48 6.18 -4.18 33.08
N VAL A 49 6.16 -3.52 34.24
CA VAL A 49 6.54 -4.14 35.52
C VAL A 49 5.55 -5.25 35.91
N LYS A 50 4.25 -5.03 35.71
CA LYS A 50 3.21 -5.98 36.08
C LYS A 50 3.21 -7.24 35.19
N ASN A 51 3.27 -7.06 33.87
CA ASN A 51 3.23 -8.15 32.91
C ASN A 51 3.92 -7.77 31.58
N TYR A 52 5.24 -7.86 31.56
CA TYR A 52 6.04 -7.52 30.38
C TYR A 52 5.64 -8.33 29.13
N LYS A 53 5.36 -9.63 29.26
CA LYS A 53 5.00 -10.49 28.11
C LYS A 53 3.74 -10.00 27.41
N GLN A 54 2.72 -9.61 28.18
CA GLN A 54 1.48 -9.06 27.63
C GLN A 54 1.73 -7.70 26.96
N VAL A 55 2.55 -6.84 27.56
CA VAL A 55 2.92 -5.55 26.94
C VAL A 55 3.68 -5.77 25.65
N ARG A 56 4.67 -6.67 25.63
CA ARG A 56 5.43 -7.04 24.43
C ARG A 56 4.52 -7.53 23.31
N GLN A 57 3.51 -8.35 23.64
CA GLN A 57 2.52 -8.82 22.67
C GLN A 57 1.62 -7.69 22.13
N LEU A 58 1.29 -6.69 22.96
CA LEU A 58 0.43 -5.57 22.58
C LEU A 58 1.15 -4.48 21.78
N TYR A 59 2.38 -4.14 22.17
CA TYR A 59 3.17 -3.07 21.57
C TYR A 59 4.08 -3.59 20.45
N GLY A 60 4.48 -4.85 20.50
CA GLY A 60 5.41 -5.44 19.55
C GLY A 60 6.86 -4.99 19.78
N ASP A 61 7.79 -5.79 19.27
CA ASP A 61 9.22 -5.61 19.52
C ASP A 61 9.77 -4.30 18.93
N THR A 62 9.24 -3.84 17.80
CA THR A 62 9.64 -2.59 17.16
C THR A 62 9.35 -1.39 18.04
N ILE A 63 8.12 -1.26 18.57
CA ILE A 63 7.75 -0.12 19.42
C ILE A 63 8.55 -0.15 20.73
N MET A 64 8.70 -1.33 21.33
CA MET A 64 9.47 -1.49 22.56
C MET A 64 10.92 -1.05 22.37
N ARG A 65 11.55 -1.46 21.27
CA ARG A 65 12.91 -1.06 20.92
C ARG A 65 13.03 0.44 20.69
N LEU A 66 12.11 1.03 19.95
CA LEU A 66 12.17 2.45 19.58
C LEU A 66 11.84 3.40 20.74
N LEU A 67 10.95 2.99 21.66
CA LEU A 67 10.63 3.76 22.86
C LEU A 67 11.74 3.73 23.91
N SER A 68 12.37 2.57 24.07
CA SER A 68 13.31 2.33 25.17
C SER A 68 14.78 2.40 24.76
N SER A 69 15.09 2.33 23.46
CA SER A 69 16.44 2.05 22.94
C SER A 69 17.03 0.70 23.38
N TYR A 70 16.25 -0.15 24.04
CA TYR A 70 16.66 -1.46 24.52
C TYR A 70 16.09 -2.59 23.69
N ASN A 71 16.82 -3.70 23.60
CA ASN A 71 16.28 -4.93 23.03
C ASN A 71 15.15 -5.47 23.95
N PRO A 72 13.97 -5.85 23.41
CA PRO A 72 12.88 -6.42 24.20
C PRO A 72 13.28 -7.58 25.12
N ASP A 73 14.17 -8.47 24.68
CA ASP A 73 14.65 -9.59 25.49
C ASP A 73 15.51 -9.13 26.67
N TYR A 74 16.25 -8.02 26.50
CA TYR A 74 17.00 -7.40 27.58
C TYR A 74 16.05 -6.76 28.60
N ILE A 75 14.98 -6.11 28.13
CA ILE A 75 13.97 -5.55 29.02
C ILE A 75 13.31 -6.67 29.83
N GLU A 76 12.90 -7.77 29.19
CA GLU A 76 12.24 -8.90 29.87
C GLU A 76 13.07 -9.45 31.04
N LYS A 77 14.38 -9.60 30.83
CA LYS A 77 15.31 -10.14 31.83
C LYS A 77 15.53 -9.17 33.00
N ASN A 78 15.52 -7.86 32.73
CA ASN A 78 15.96 -6.85 33.69
C ASN A 78 14.82 -6.01 34.29
N ILE A 79 13.58 -6.12 33.80
CA ILE A 79 12.44 -5.27 34.21
C ILE A 79 12.12 -5.31 35.71
N LYS A 80 12.58 -6.34 36.44
CA LYS A 80 12.40 -6.46 37.89
C LYS A 80 13.41 -5.65 38.71
N ILE A 81 14.51 -5.18 38.10
CA ILE A 81 15.58 -4.44 38.77
C ILE A 81 15.14 -2.97 38.92
N PRO A 82 15.05 -2.42 40.14
CA PRO A 82 14.56 -1.05 40.38
C PRO A 82 15.36 0.05 39.66
N GLU A 83 16.68 -0.09 39.61
CA GLU A 83 17.58 0.84 38.93
C GLU A 83 17.29 0.87 37.43
N PHE A 84 17.13 -0.31 36.83
CA PHE A 84 16.77 -0.44 35.42
C PHE A 84 15.37 0.11 35.14
N GLN A 85 14.39 -0.09 36.04
CA GLN A 85 13.06 0.50 35.88
C GLN A 85 13.12 2.04 35.81
N ARG A 86 13.93 2.68 36.67
CA ARG A 86 14.11 4.14 36.68
C ARG A 86 14.74 4.63 35.38
N GLU A 87 15.77 3.93 34.92
CA GLU A 87 16.45 4.27 33.66
C GLU A 87 15.53 4.10 32.44
N LEU A 88 14.84 2.96 32.38
CA LEU A 88 13.89 2.64 31.32
C LEU A 88 12.74 3.65 31.26
N GLN A 89 12.17 4.01 32.42
CA GLN A 89 11.13 5.03 32.50
C GLN A 89 11.64 6.39 32.00
N LYS A 90 12.87 6.76 32.37
CA LYS A 90 13.52 8.00 31.89
C LYS A 90 13.69 7.97 30.37
N SER A 91 14.17 6.86 29.80
CA SER A 91 14.32 6.71 28.35
C SER A 91 12.99 6.86 27.62
N ILE A 92 11.95 6.15 28.09
CA ILE A 92 10.60 6.21 27.49
C ILE A 92 10.04 7.64 27.57
N LYS A 93 10.18 8.32 28.72
CA LYS A 93 9.73 9.71 28.90
C LYS A 93 10.44 10.66 27.93
N ASN A 94 11.76 10.57 27.84
CA ASN A 94 12.55 11.39 26.94
C ASN A 94 12.13 11.17 25.49
N LYS A 95 11.94 9.92 25.06
CA LYS A 95 11.53 9.62 23.69
C LYS A 95 10.13 10.15 23.38
N ILE A 96 9.17 9.98 24.29
CA ILE A 96 7.82 10.52 24.11
C ILE A 96 7.84 12.05 24.07
N GLN A 97 8.67 12.71 24.88
CA GLN A 97 8.82 14.16 24.85
C GLN A 97 9.45 14.65 23.55
N GLU A 98 10.46 13.95 23.03
CA GLU A 98 11.05 14.22 21.71
C GLU A 98 9.98 14.12 20.59
N LEU A 99 9.16 13.08 20.62
CA LEU A 99 8.09 12.87 19.64
C LEU A 99 7.02 13.98 19.71
N LYS A 100 6.71 14.49 20.91
CA LYS A 100 5.83 15.65 21.09
C LYS A 100 6.45 16.93 20.54
N GLN A 101 7.73 17.20 20.84
CA GLN A 101 8.45 18.36 20.31
C GLN A 101 8.52 18.36 18.78
N LYS A 102 8.65 17.18 18.16
CA LYS A 102 8.61 17.00 16.71
C LYS A 102 7.19 17.04 16.11
N ASN A 103 6.15 17.31 16.92
CA ASN A 103 4.74 17.26 16.53
C ASN A 103 4.29 15.93 15.94
N ILE A 104 4.96 14.82 16.24
CA ILE A 104 4.57 13.46 15.80
C ILE A 104 3.46 12.92 16.72
N LEU A 105 3.55 13.26 18.00
CA LEU A 105 2.50 13.03 18.99
C LEU A 105 1.90 14.35 19.45
N ASN A 106 0.63 14.30 19.86
CA ASN A 106 -0.06 15.40 20.54
C ASN A 106 0.35 15.45 22.03
N GLU A 107 -0.04 16.51 22.72
CA GLU A 107 0.28 16.72 24.15
C GLU A 107 -0.27 15.63 25.08
N ASP A 108 -1.39 15.01 24.72
CA ASP A 108 -1.99 13.87 25.43
C ASP A 108 -1.29 12.53 25.13
N GLY A 109 -0.28 12.53 24.24
CA GLY A 109 0.43 11.34 23.78
C GLY A 109 -0.29 10.56 22.69
N SER A 110 -1.42 11.05 22.17
CA SER A 110 -2.08 10.49 20.98
C SER A 110 -1.31 10.86 19.70
N MET A 111 -1.59 10.15 18.61
CA MET A 111 -0.94 10.42 17.32
C MET A 111 -1.43 11.74 16.72
N SER A 112 -0.51 12.56 16.22
CA SER A 112 -0.87 13.79 15.50
C SER A 112 -1.17 13.50 14.02
N LYS A 113 -1.74 14.49 13.31
CA LYS A 113 -1.92 14.43 11.85
C LYS A 113 -0.59 14.27 11.09
N LEU A 114 0.50 14.83 11.63
CA LEU A 114 1.83 14.66 11.05
C LEU A 114 2.31 13.21 11.21
N GLY A 115 2.11 12.61 12.39
CA GLY A 115 2.42 11.20 12.64
C GLY A 115 1.64 10.25 11.72
N GLU A 116 0.35 10.53 11.52
CA GLU A 116 -0.52 9.81 10.58
C GLU A 116 0.01 9.88 9.13
N LYS A 117 0.41 11.07 8.68
CA LYS A 117 0.96 11.29 7.34
C LYS A 117 2.30 10.57 7.15
N LEU A 118 3.20 10.65 8.15
CA LEU A 118 4.50 9.96 8.12
C LEU A 118 4.33 8.44 8.05
N SER A 119 3.41 7.88 8.85
CA SER A 119 3.07 6.45 8.80
C SER A 119 2.54 6.03 7.42
N SER A 120 1.69 6.86 6.82
CA SER A 120 1.14 6.60 5.48
C SER A 120 2.25 6.58 4.41
N LEU A 121 3.20 7.52 4.51
CA LEU A 121 4.31 7.65 3.58
C LEU A 121 5.27 6.47 3.68
N ILE A 122 5.70 6.09 4.88
CA ILE A 122 6.65 4.97 5.05
C ILE A 122 6.06 3.65 4.56
N MET A 123 4.78 3.39 4.84
CA MET A 123 4.08 2.20 4.36
C MET A 123 4.02 2.18 2.82
N CYS A 124 3.82 3.33 2.18
CA CYS A 124 3.82 3.46 0.73
C CYS A 124 5.22 3.18 0.15
N ILE A 125 6.28 3.75 0.76
CA ILE A 125 7.65 3.57 0.30
C ILE A 125 8.06 2.11 0.40
N ASP A 126 7.85 1.48 1.56
CA ASP A 126 8.13 0.06 1.79
C ASP A 126 7.48 -0.81 0.70
N GLU A 127 6.21 -0.52 0.34
CA GLU A 127 5.49 -1.31 -0.65
C GLU A 127 5.92 -1.02 -2.10
N LEU A 128 6.20 0.24 -2.43
CA LEU A 128 6.65 0.60 -3.77
C LEU A 128 8.04 0.03 -4.09
N ASP A 129 8.92 -0.04 -3.09
CA ASP A 129 10.24 -0.66 -3.25
C ASP A 129 10.13 -2.19 -3.40
N ASP A 130 9.21 -2.82 -2.66
CA ASP A 130 8.86 -4.24 -2.83
C ASP A 130 8.25 -4.52 -4.23
N LEU A 131 7.43 -3.62 -4.75
CA LEU A 131 6.85 -3.75 -6.10
C LEU A 131 7.89 -3.62 -7.21
N LYS A 132 8.83 -2.66 -7.08
CA LYS A 132 9.91 -2.49 -8.06
C LYS A 132 10.83 -3.71 -8.12
N SER A 133 11.08 -4.36 -6.99
CA SER A 133 11.98 -5.51 -6.90
C SER A 133 11.38 -6.81 -7.48
N LYS A 134 10.05 -6.95 -7.53
CA LYS A 134 9.38 -8.20 -7.97
C LYS A 134 8.96 -8.25 -9.44
N GLY A 135 9.14 -7.17 -10.21
CA GLY A 135 8.81 -7.14 -11.64
C GLY A 135 7.30 -7.18 -11.93
N TYR A 136 6.91 -6.65 -13.10
CA TYR A 136 5.50 -6.50 -13.48
C TYR A 136 4.86 -7.83 -13.89
N PHE A 137 3.89 -8.34 -13.11
CA PHE A 137 3.04 -9.47 -13.52
C PHE A 137 1.69 -9.01 -14.11
N GLY A 138 1.38 -9.54 -15.30
CA GLY A 138 0.02 -9.81 -15.76
C GLY A 138 -0.76 -8.67 -16.41
N GLU A 139 -0.36 -8.23 -17.61
CA GLU A 139 -1.22 -7.35 -18.42
C GLU A 139 -2.47 -8.13 -18.91
N ARG A 140 -3.67 -7.66 -18.53
CA ARG A 140 -4.92 -8.14 -19.12
C ARG A 140 -5.17 -7.44 -20.46
N VAL A 141 -5.09 -8.19 -21.55
CA VAL A 141 -5.45 -7.74 -22.90
C VAL A 141 -6.95 -7.95 -23.11
N ASN A 142 -7.69 -6.88 -23.43
CA ASN A 142 -9.13 -6.95 -23.68
C ASN A 142 -9.44 -6.72 -25.16
N LYS A 143 -10.38 -7.48 -25.74
CA LYS A 143 -10.64 -7.59 -27.19
C LYS A 143 -11.51 -6.45 -27.78
N LYS A 144 -11.26 -5.18 -27.43
CA LYS A 144 -11.94 -4.02 -28.07
C LYS A 144 -10.92 -3.05 -28.69
N LYS A 145 -11.20 -2.59 -29.91
CA LYS A 145 -10.31 -1.78 -30.76
C LYS A 145 -10.15 -0.35 -30.23
N ASN A 146 -8.92 0.17 -30.15
CA ASN A 146 -8.61 1.57 -29.85
C ASN A 146 -7.37 2.06 -30.63
N PRO A 147 -7.44 3.19 -31.34
CA PRO A 147 -6.32 3.80 -32.06
C PRO A 147 -5.02 4.07 -31.27
N TYR A 148 -5.00 3.94 -29.93
CA TYR A 148 -3.84 4.26 -29.08
C TYR A 148 -3.34 3.10 -28.18
N GLY A 149 -3.79 1.86 -28.43
CA GLY A 149 -3.35 0.64 -27.73
C GLY A 149 -1.95 0.08 -28.09
N MET A 150 -1.51 -0.93 -27.35
CA MET A 150 -0.29 -1.71 -27.65
C MET A 150 -0.42 -2.49 -28.97
N LYS A 151 0.69 -2.58 -29.73
CA LYS A 151 0.78 -3.17 -31.07
C LYS A 151 0.90 -4.69 -31.02
N ASP A 152 -0.14 -5.40 -30.61
CA ASP A 152 -0.01 -6.86 -30.40
C ASP A 152 -0.52 -7.68 -31.59
N ASP A 153 -1.71 -7.36 -32.11
CA ASP A 153 -2.35 -8.18 -33.15
C ASP A 153 -2.29 -7.52 -34.53
N VAL A 154 -2.31 -8.32 -35.60
CA VAL A 154 -2.10 -7.82 -36.96
C VAL A 154 -3.12 -8.40 -37.93
N ARG A 155 -3.95 -7.51 -38.46
CA ARG A 155 -5.01 -7.84 -39.42
C ARG A 155 -4.69 -7.31 -40.82
N ASN A 156 -5.47 -7.75 -41.81
CA ASN A 156 -5.39 -7.20 -43.17
C ASN A 156 -5.87 -5.75 -43.19
N TYR A 157 -5.17 -4.91 -43.95
CA TYR A 157 -5.51 -3.51 -44.19
C TYR A 157 -6.89 -3.38 -44.84
N LYS A 158 -7.70 -2.45 -44.35
CA LYS A 158 -8.98 -2.06 -44.95
C LYS A 158 -8.96 -0.57 -45.32
N LYS A 159 -9.74 -0.20 -46.34
CA LYS A 159 -9.90 1.21 -46.75
C LYS A 159 -10.50 1.98 -45.57
N GLY A 160 -9.75 2.93 -45.01
CA GLY A 160 -10.10 3.66 -43.78
C GLY A 160 -9.09 3.48 -42.63
N ASP A 161 -8.17 2.52 -42.73
CA ASP A 161 -7.10 2.36 -41.74
C ASP A 161 -6.03 3.46 -41.91
N LYS A 162 -5.47 3.94 -40.78
CA LYS A 162 -4.41 4.94 -40.78
C LYS A 162 -3.12 4.37 -41.38
N TYR A 163 -2.48 5.14 -42.28
CA TYR A 163 -1.22 4.73 -42.91
C TYR A 163 -0.07 4.54 -41.90
N SER A 164 -0.07 5.29 -40.80
CA SER A 164 0.94 5.18 -39.73
C SER A 164 0.89 3.87 -38.95
N ASP A 165 -0.21 3.12 -39.04
CA ASP A 165 -0.39 1.84 -38.34
C ASP A 165 -0.07 0.62 -39.23
N ILE A 166 0.45 0.83 -40.44
CA ILE A 166 0.89 -0.26 -41.32
C ILE A 166 2.08 -0.97 -40.70
N ALA A 167 1.94 -2.28 -40.49
CA ALA A 167 3.00 -3.16 -40.05
C ALA A 167 3.92 -3.49 -41.24
N LEU A 168 4.80 -2.56 -41.61
CA LEU A 168 5.66 -2.67 -42.80
C LEU A 168 6.42 -3.98 -42.85
N LYS A 169 7.13 -4.36 -41.78
CA LYS A 169 7.89 -5.62 -41.71
C LYS A 169 7.01 -6.84 -42.02
N LYS A 170 5.85 -6.94 -41.38
CA LYS A 170 4.92 -8.07 -41.59
C LYS A 170 4.23 -8.04 -42.96
N SER A 171 4.01 -6.86 -43.53
CA SER A 171 3.46 -6.69 -44.89
C SER A 171 4.47 -7.12 -45.95
N ILE A 172 5.73 -6.71 -45.80
CA ILE A 172 6.84 -7.10 -46.70
C ILE A 172 7.09 -8.61 -46.61
N THR A 173 7.12 -9.19 -45.40
CA THR A 173 7.25 -10.65 -45.25
C THR A 173 6.12 -11.43 -45.93
N LEU A 174 4.88 -10.91 -45.90
CA LEU A 174 3.75 -11.53 -46.59
C LEU A 174 3.87 -11.43 -48.11
N ALA A 175 4.28 -10.26 -48.64
CA ALA A 175 4.50 -10.06 -50.07
C ALA A 175 5.60 -11.00 -50.62
N ILE A 176 6.72 -11.12 -49.90
CA ILE A 176 7.80 -12.06 -50.25
C ILE A 176 7.29 -13.50 -50.26
N LYS A 177 6.54 -13.93 -49.23
CA LYS A 177 5.95 -15.28 -49.17
C LYS A 177 5.01 -15.59 -50.32
N ARG A 178 4.35 -14.57 -50.89
CA ARG A 178 3.44 -14.70 -52.04
C ARG A 178 4.15 -14.54 -53.38
N GLY A 179 5.47 -14.36 -53.39
CA GLY A 179 6.25 -14.19 -54.61
C GLY A 179 6.04 -12.84 -55.30
N HIS A 180 5.49 -11.85 -54.59
CA HIS A 180 5.26 -10.53 -55.16
C HIS A 180 6.56 -9.72 -55.21
N LYS A 181 6.85 -9.13 -56.39
CA LYS A 181 8.01 -8.23 -56.58
C LYS A 181 7.76 -6.80 -56.10
N THR A 182 6.48 -6.45 -55.91
CA THR A 182 6.00 -5.15 -55.44
C THR A 182 4.95 -5.35 -54.36
N LEU A 183 4.86 -4.42 -53.41
CA LEU A 183 3.89 -4.51 -52.32
C LEU A 183 2.48 -4.24 -52.87
N HIS A 184 1.59 -5.25 -52.83
CA HIS A 184 0.20 -5.07 -53.24
C HIS A 184 -0.70 -4.77 -52.03
N LYS A 185 -1.86 -4.17 -52.29
CA LYS A 185 -2.84 -3.85 -51.24
C LYS A 185 -3.29 -5.08 -50.44
N SER A 186 -3.32 -6.24 -51.08
CA SER A 186 -3.65 -7.54 -50.45
C SER A 186 -2.59 -8.02 -49.46
N ASP A 187 -1.37 -7.46 -49.49
CA ASP A 187 -0.26 -7.80 -48.60
C ASP A 187 -0.15 -6.87 -47.40
N LEU A 188 -0.85 -5.73 -47.45
CA LEU A 188 -0.82 -4.73 -46.40
C LEU A 188 -1.47 -5.28 -45.13
N LYS A 189 -0.69 -5.22 -44.06
CA LYS A 189 -1.09 -5.57 -42.71
C LYS A 189 -1.04 -4.34 -41.81
N THR A 190 -2.02 -4.19 -40.93
CA THR A 190 -2.11 -3.08 -39.96
C THR A 190 -2.04 -3.61 -38.53
N PHE A 191 -1.36 -2.87 -37.66
CA PHE A 191 -1.39 -3.14 -36.23
C PHE A 191 -2.78 -2.85 -35.69
N GLU A 192 -3.38 -3.83 -35.04
CA GLU A 192 -4.60 -3.67 -34.26
C GLU A 192 -4.19 -3.22 -32.86
N ARG A 193 -4.49 -1.97 -32.57
CA ARG A 193 -4.31 -1.39 -31.25
C ARG A 193 -5.60 -1.63 -30.46
N LEU A 194 -5.51 -2.23 -29.27
CA LEU A 194 -6.66 -2.50 -28.39
C LEU A 194 -6.80 -1.44 -27.31
N SER A 195 -8.02 -1.01 -26.95
CA SER A 195 -8.21 -0.13 -25.79
C SER A 195 -7.91 -0.94 -24.55
N LYS A 196 -7.01 -0.43 -23.71
CA LYS A 196 -7.16 -0.67 -22.28
C LYS A 196 -8.43 0.07 -21.86
N GLY A 197 -9.55 -0.66 -21.73
CA GLY A 197 -10.74 -0.11 -21.09
C GLY A 197 -10.42 0.11 -19.62
N SER A 198 -10.79 1.26 -19.07
CA SER A 198 -10.67 1.52 -17.64
C SER A 198 -11.68 0.64 -16.89
N ILE A 199 -11.20 -0.21 -15.98
CA ILE A 199 -12.09 -0.93 -15.07
C ILE A 199 -12.26 -0.15 -13.77
N ASN A 200 -13.45 -0.27 -13.17
CA ASN A 200 -13.68 0.18 -11.80
C ASN A 200 -13.47 -1.04 -10.89
N ILE A 201 -12.64 -0.88 -9.86
CA ILE A 201 -12.37 -1.91 -8.87
C ILE A 201 -12.75 -1.33 -7.51
N ILE A 202 -13.41 -2.10 -6.66
CA ILE A 202 -13.70 -1.69 -5.28
C ILE A 202 -13.02 -2.68 -4.35
N TYR A 203 -12.12 -2.17 -3.51
CA TYR A 203 -11.47 -2.97 -2.47
C TYR A 203 -12.28 -2.94 -1.19
N GLY A 204 -12.71 -4.11 -0.71
CA GLY A 204 -13.23 -4.29 0.63
C GLY A 204 -12.10 -4.63 1.59
N LEU A 205 -11.80 -3.74 2.53
CA LEU A 205 -10.81 -3.95 3.58
C LEU A 205 -11.53 -4.31 4.89
N ASP A 206 -11.36 -5.57 5.32
CA ASP A 206 -11.88 -6.04 6.61
C ASP A 206 -11.08 -5.38 7.75
N ALA A 207 -11.78 -4.60 8.56
CA ALA A 207 -11.23 -3.98 9.75
C ALA A 207 -11.67 -4.71 11.03
N SER A 208 -12.12 -5.96 10.97
CA SER A 208 -12.51 -6.71 12.17
C SER A 208 -11.36 -6.90 13.16
N GLY A 209 -11.67 -7.07 14.45
CA GLY A 209 -10.66 -7.28 15.50
C GLY A 209 -9.75 -8.51 15.25
N SER A 210 -10.23 -9.49 14.48
CA SER A 210 -9.46 -10.67 14.07
C SER A 210 -8.29 -10.35 13.13
N MET A 211 -8.30 -9.17 12.52
CA MET A 211 -7.31 -8.66 11.59
C MET A 211 -6.16 -7.92 12.27
N LYS A 212 -6.20 -7.69 13.59
CA LYS A 212 -5.16 -6.92 14.31
C LYS A 212 -3.74 -7.43 14.05
N GLY A 213 -2.76 -6.52 14.03
CA GLY A 213 -1.34 -6.82 13.87
C GLY A 213 -0.96 -7.15 12.43
N ASN A 214 -0.30 -8.29 12.21
CA ASN A 214 0.28 -8.63 10.90
C ASN A 214 -0.75 -8.79 9.78
N LYS A 215 -1.99 -9.22 10.08
CA LYS A 215 -3.02 -9.44 9.07
C LYS A 215 -3.50 -8.13 8.45
N ILE A 216 -3.85 -7.13 9.27
CA ILE A 216 -4.26 -5.80 8.79
C ILE A 216 -3.08 -5.09 8.15
N LYS A 217 -1.86 -5.24 8.70
CA LYS A 217 -0.64 -4.72 8.08
C LYS A 217 -0.47 -5.25 6.65
N ALA A 218 -0.56 -6.57 6.46
CA ALA A 218 -0.46 -7.19 5.15
C ALA A 218 -1.60 -6.76 4.21
N ALA A 219 -2.83 -6.67 4.72
CA ALA A 219 -3.98 -6.24 3.92
C ALA A 219 -3.86 -4.78 3.45
N LYS A 220 -3.36 -3.87 4.31
CA LYS A 220 -3.08 -2.48 3.94
C LYS A 220 -1.99 -2.39 2.88
N LYS A 221 -0.87 -3.08 3.10
CA LYS A 221 0.25 -3.16 2.15
C LYS A 221 -0.22 -3.63 0.77
N ALA A 222 -0.94 -4.76 0.72
CA ALA A 222 -1.55 -5.27 -0.50
C ALA A 222 -2.54 -4.27 -1.13
N GLY A 223 -3.39 -3.62 -0.31
CA GLY A 223 -4.33 -2.62 -0.78
C GLY A 223 -3.66 -1.42 -1.45
N VAL A 224 -2.57 -0.90 -0.86
CA VAL A 224 -1.76 0.18 -1.43
C VAL A 224 -1.08 -0.26 -2.72
N ALA A 225 -0.47 -1.44 -2.72
CA ALA A 225 0.21 -2.01 -3.88
C ALA A 225 -0.74 -2.14 -5.09
N LEU A 226 -1.90 -2.75 -4.84
CA LEU A 226 -2.92 -3.00 -5.85
C LEU A 226 -3.55 -1.69 -6.34
N ALA A 227 -3.80 -0.73 -5.44
CA ALA A 227 -4.34 0.58 -5.80
C ALA A 227 -3.36 1.35 -6.70
N TYR A 228 -2.08 1.40 -6.31
CA TYR A 228 -1.03 2.05 -7.09
C TYR A 228 -0.93 1.43 -8.48
N LYS A 229 -0.89 0.09 -8.56
CA LYS A 229 -0.81 -0.65 -9.81
C LYS A 229 -2.03 -0.40 -10.70
N ALA A 230 -3.24 -0.53 -10.15
CA ALA A 230 -4.48 -0.32 -10.89
C ALA A 230 -4.56 1.11 -11.45
N ILE A 231 -4.24 2.13 -10.65
CA ILE A 231 -4.26 3.54 -11.08
C ILE A 231 -3.17 3.80 -12.14
N SER A 232 -1.98 3.23 -11.99
CA SER A 232 -0.91 3.34 -13.00
C SER A 232 -1.32 2.75 -14.37
N GLU A 233 -2.26 1.80 -14.37
CA GLU A 233 -2.85 1.19 -15.56
C GLU A 233 -4.10 1.91 -16.08
N LYS A 234 -4.41 3.10 -15.54
CA LYS A 234 -5.61 3.92 -15.85
C LYS A 234 -6.92 3.25 -15.46
N ASN A 235 -6.91 2.46 -14.39
CA ASN A 235 -8.11 1.95 -13.75
C ASN A 235 -8.52 2.84 -12.57
N LYS A 236 -9.80 2.77 -12.19
CA LYS A 236 -10.34 3.50 -11.04
C LYS A 236 -10.51 2.56 -9.87
N VAL A 237 -10.12 3.02 -8.69
CA VAL A 237 -10.13 2.23 -7.45
C VAL A 237 -11.01 2.91 -6.43
N GLY A 238 -11.98 2.16 -5.91
CA GLY A 238 -12.79 2.51 -4.74
C GLY A 238 -12.34 1.71 -3.52
N LEU A 239 -12.71 2.19 -2.34
CA LEU A 239 -12.36 1.58 -1.06
C LEU A 239 -13.61 1.50 -0.18
N LEU A 240 -13.79 0.35 0.45
CA LEU A 240 -14.76 0.12 1.50
C LEU A 240 -14.05 -0.45 2.71
N VAL A 241 -14.10 0.25 3.83
CA VAL A 241 -13.61 -0.25 5.11
C VAL A 241 -14.81 -0.70 5.92
N PHE A 242 -14.84 -1.97 6.31
CA PHE A 242 -16.01 -2.56 6.94
C PHE A 242 -15.66 -3.36 8.20
N GLU A 243 -16.58 -3.34 9.14
CA GLU A 243 -16.63 -4.16 10.35
C GLU A 243 -18.07 -4.66 10.51
N THR A 244 -18.72 -4.42 11.66
CA THR A 244 -20.19 -4.55 11.81
C THR A 244 -20.95 -3.51 10.99
N GLU A 245 -20.30 -2.40 10.66
CA GLU A 245 -20.84 -1.29 9.88
C GLU A 245 -19.79 -0.83 8.86
N ILE A 246 -20.21 -0.06 7.86
CA ILE A 246 -19.29 0.59 6.92
C ILE A 246 -18.66 1.81 7.60
N LYS A 247 -17.36 1.76 7.83
CA LYS A 247 -16.59 2.86 8.44
C LYS A 247 -16.21 3.94 7.44
N GLU A 248 -15.86 3.53 6.23
CA GLU A 248 -15.41 4.44 5.18
C GLU A 248 -15.84 3.89 3.82
N SER A 249 -16.26 4.79 2.93
CA SER A 249 -16.65 4.45 1.56
C SER A 249 -16.15 5.50 0.57
N ILE A 250 -15.29 5.09 -0.35
CA ILE A 250 -14.71 5.93 -1.39
C ILE A 250 -15.16 5.36 -2.74
N PRO A 251 -15.87 6.15 -3.57
CA PRO A 251 -16.23 5.71 -4.92
C PRO A 251 -14.99 5.55 -5.80
N PRO A 252 -15.07 4.76 -6.90
CA PRO A 252 -13.95 4.56 -7.80
C PRO A 252 -13.29 5.88 -8.27
N THR A 253 -12.02 6.06 -7.93
CA THR A 253 -11.23 7.26 -8.19
C THR A 253 -9.83 6.93 -8.70
N GLU A 254 -9.14 7.91 -9.26
CA GLU A 254 -7.72 7.86 -9.62
C GLU A 254 -6.84 8.58 -8.57
N ASP A 255 -7.47 9.14 -7.54
CA ASP A 255 -6.82 9.85 -6.43
C ASP A 255 -6.15 8.86 -5.47
N PHE A 256 -4.93 8.47 -5.83
CA PHE A 256 -4.10 7.58 -5.03
C PHE A 256 -3.75 8.16 -3.64
N PRO A 257 -3.35 9.43 -3.49
CA PRO A 257 -3.10 10.02 -2.16
C PRO A 257 -4.25 9.84 -1.18
N LYS A 258 -5.49 10.07 -1.64
CA LYS A 258 -6.69 9.87 -0.81
C LYS A 258 -6.89 8.42 -0.41
N LEU A 259 -6.66 7.46 -1.33
CA LEU A 259 -6.74 6.04 -1.01
C LEU A 259 -5.67 5.62 -0.01
N LEU A 260 -4.44 6.09 -0.20
CA LEU A 260 -3.31 5.80 0.68
C LEU A 260 -3.58 6.24 2.12
N GLU A 261 -4.01 7.49 2.31
CA GLU A 261 -4.37 8.04 3.62
C GLU A 261 -5.47 7.21 4.30
N LYS A 262 -6.48 6.80 3.53
CA LYS A 262 -7.62 6.06 4.10
C LYS A 262 -7.29 4.60 4.41
N ILE A 263 -6.45 3.96 3.61
CA ILE A 263 -5.97 2.59 3.86
C ILE A 263 -5.01 2.56 5.06
N SER A 264 -4.06 3.50 5.13
CA SER A 264 -3.02 3.52 6.16
C SER A 264 -3.60 3.65 7.57
N LEU A 265 -4.64 4.47 7.74
CA LEU A 265 -5.25 4.79 9.03
C LEU A 265 -6.29 3.77 9.51
N VAL A 266 -6.57 2.73 8.74
CA VAL A 266 -7.52 1.69 9.16
C VAL A 266 -7.04 0.99 10.42
N ARG A 267 -7.92 0.88 11.42
CA ARG A 267 -7.68 0.21 12.70
C ARG A 267 -8.63 -0.96 12.83
N ALA A 268 -8.11 -2.10 13.27
CA ALA A 268 -8.86 -3.34 13.34
C ALA A 268 -9.73 -3.42 14.60
N THR A 269 -11.06 -3.20 14.54
CA THR A 269 -11.95 -3.25 15.71
C THR A 269 -13.18 -4.15 15.51
N LYS A 270 -13.88 -4.50 16.60
CA LYS A 270 -15.19 -5.20 16.59
C LYS A 270 -15.27 -6.50 15.73
N GLN A 271 -16.49 -6.90 15.35
CA GLN A 271 -16.82 -8.09 14.55
C GLN A 271 -17.01 -7.74 13.06
N THR A 272 -17.19 -8.74 12.20
CA THR A 272 -17.30 -8.59 10.73
C THR A 272 -18.75 -8.75 10.22
N ASP A 273 -19.18 -7.88 9.31
CA ASP A 273 -20.42 -8.02 8.51
C ASP A 273 -20.12 -7.82 7.01
N PHE A 274 -20.06 -8.94 6.29
CA PHE A 274 -19.83 -8.95 4.83
C PHE A 274 -21.06 -8.52 4.02
N ILE A 275 -22.27 -8.67 4.55
CA ILE A 275 -23.51 -8.42 3.79
C ILE A 275 -23.63 -6.93 3.51
N GLN A 276 -23.38 -6.10 4.52
CA GLN A 276 -23.38 -4.64 4.35
C GLN A 276 -22.31 -4.17 3.37
N MET A 277 -21.11 -4.77 3.42
CA MET A 277 -20.02 -4.46 2.49
C MET A 277 -20.44 -4.73 1.04
N ILE A 278 -21.02 -5.89 0.75
CA ILE A 278 -21.47 -6.24 -0.60
C ILE A 278 -22.55 -5.26 -1.07
N LYS A 279 -23.57 -4.98 -0.24
CA LYS A 279 -24.63 -4.01 -0.59
C LYS A 279 -24.06 -2.64 -0.92
N LYS A 280 -23.14 -2.13 -0.08
CA LYS A 280 -22.53 -0.82 -0.29
C LYS A 280 -21.63 -0.78 -1.52
N SER A 281 -20.96 -1.90 -1.85
CA SER A 281 -20.14 -1.99 -3.05
C SER A 281 -20.96 -1.83 -4.32
N ILE A 282 -22.16 -2.43 -4.37
CA ILE A 282 -23.08 -2.31 -5.51
C ILE A 282 -23.51 -0.85 -5.70
N GLU A 283 -23.77 -0.12 -4.61
CA GLU A 283 -24.12 1.31 -4.67
C GLU A 283 -22.99 2.19 -5.20
N LEU A 284 -21.73 1.84 -4.89
CA LEU A 284 -20.55 2.61 -5.29
C LEU A 284 -20.12 2.36 -6.73
N PHE A 285 -20.49 1.23 -7.32
CA PHE A 285 -20.23 1.01 -8.74
C PHE A 285 -21.02 2.03 -9.57
N PRO A 286 -20.37 2.70 -10.53
CA PRO A 286 -21.09 3.64 -11.40
C PRO A 286 -22.19 2.88 -12.13
N LYS A 287 -23.44 3.35 -11.97
CA LYS A 287 -24.57 2.82 -12.72
C LYS A 287 -24.30 3.08 -14.20
N ASP A 288 -24.43 2.04 -15.02
CA ASP A 288 -24.24 2.16 -16.47
C ASP A 288 -25.09 3.33 -16.98
N SER A 289 -24.43 4.37 -17.47
CA SER A 289 -25.07 5.51 -18.13
C SER A 289 -25.40 5.16 -19.58
N ASN A 290 -25.93 3.96 -19.81
CA ASN A 290 -26.38 3.44 -21.10
C ASN A 290 -27.40 2.32 -20.86
N VAL A 291 -28.68 2.73 -20.76
CA VAL A 291 -29.79 1.97 -21.33
C VAL A 291 -30.29 2.79 -22.51
#